data_AF-A0A7C1QYP4-F1
#
_entry.id   AF-A0A7C1QYP4-F1
#
_cell.length_a   1.000
_cell.length_b   1.000
_cell.length_c   1.000
_cell.angle_alpha   90.00
_cell.angle_beta   90.00
_cell.angle_gamma   90.00
#
_symmetry.space_group_name_H-M   'P 1'
#
loop_
_entity.id
_entity.type
_entity.pdbx_description
1 polymer ?
#
loop_
_entity_poly.entity_id
_entity_poly.type
_entity_poly.pdbx_seq_one_letter_code
_entity_poly.pdbx_strand_id
1 'polypeptide(L)'
;MQEFKVNEYITLKLESKKANIYVKGELFEQCKFLLLNIPAEEIDSYNEIESIDEIAEKLGWTEDRQLGVDYELTPETEFFGHCSNLQAWVENNYDTRLLHRNLAFSLLKKLVDVGDLTAKKVFKEEISKRLASGFPSVINYLTREGYDNYLSREEYLLSFLNNEDGETLLDLEKILGFQFQIKEHLDDFRDVDECDRIEIKSNNIIGITLSYVELTKDIIGSLKELKSLRKLIFSSTKIEMLEELFSAIKKLNELKIYCDDIKEIPKSIDMLINLEKLIITGIRSKCVPNSLWNLKSLRSLSLVGSSIMRPTLQSISSSIENLKSLKVLSLRGNELTALPESIGHLSSLKVLSLRGNELTALPESIKKLGSLERLDLGRNPLKELAETIKDLHSLKILFLDKNQADEKKNKEIFDFLKKKGVKVIRI
;
A
#
# COMPACT_ATOMS: atom_id res chain seq x y z
N MET A 1 1.61 -36.46 -44.64
CA MET A 1 1.59 -35.65 -43.40
C MET A 1 2.90 -35.93 -42.69
N GLN A 2 3.78 -34.94 -42.56
CA GLN A 2 4.98 -35.07 -41.73
C GLN A 2 4.57 -34.81 -40.28
N GLU A 3 4.99 -35.69 -39.38
CA GLU A 3 4.74 -35.59 -37.95
C GLU A 3 6.07 -35.72 -37.22
N PHE A 4 6.34 -34.82 -36.29
CA PHE A 4 7.53 -34.82 -35.47
C PHE A 4 7.13 -34.75 -33.99
N LYS A 5 7.48 -35.79 -33.24
CA LYS A 5 7.21 -35.85 -31.80
C LYS A 5 8.41 -35.26 -31.05
N VAL A 6 8.20 -34.13 -30.38
CA VAL A 6 9.23 -33.43 -29.60
C VAL A 6 9.42 -34.12 -28.24
N ASN A 7 8.31 -34.39 -27.55
CA ASN A 7 8.31 -35.17 -26.31
C ASN A 7 6.97 -35.91 -26.14
N GLU A 8 6.66 -36.40 -24.94
CA GLU A 8 5.39 -37.10 -24.65
C GLU A 8 4.15 -36.22 -24.89
N TYR A 9 4.27 -34.90 -24.71
CA TYR A 9 3.17 -33.96 -24.76
C TYR A 9 3.10 -33.17 -26.08
N ILE A 10 4.23 -32.79 -26.68
CA ILE A 10 4.32 -31.89 -27.83
C ILE A 10 4.59 -32.67 -29.11
N THR A 11 3.73 -32.44 -30.11
CA THR A 11 3.90 -32.96 -31.46
C THR A 11 3.70 -31.84 -32.47
N LEU A 12 4.54 -31.77 -33.50
CA LEU A 12 4.33 -30.92 -34.66
C LEU A 12 3.83 -31.72 -35.84
N LYS A 13 2.87 -31.17 -36.59
CA LYS A 13 2.38 -31.74 -37.84
C LYS A 13 2.40 -30.70 -38.95
N LEU A 14 2.88 -31.10 -40.13
CA LEU A 14 2.77 -30.30 -41.34
C LEU A 14 1.44 -30.64 -42.03
N GLU A 15 0.48 -29.73 -41.92
CA GLU A 15 -0.87 -29.88 -42.45
C GLU A 15 -1.25 -28.64 -43.28
N SER A 16 -1.80 -28.83 -44.47
CA SER A 16 -2.22 -27.71 -45.35
C SER A 16 -1.12 -26.66 -45.58
N LYS A 17 0.14 -27.11 -45.72
CA LYS A 17 1.35 -26.27 -45.85
C LYS A 17 1.66 -25.36 -44.63
N LYS A 18 1.14 -25.69 -43.46
CA LYS A 18 1.43 -24.98 -42.20
C LYS A 18 1.93 -25.94 -41.12
N ALA A 19 2.93 -25.50 -40.37
CA ALA A 19 3.39 -26.21 -39.19
C ALA A 19 2.43 -25.94 -38.02
N ASN A 20 1.79 -27.00 -37.55
CA ASN A 20 0.86 -26.96 -36.42
C ASN A 20 1.47 -27.64 -35.21
N ILE A 21 1.33 -27.01 -34.05
CA ILE A 21 1.78 -27.55 -32.76
C ILE A 21 0.56 -28.16 -32.08
N TYR A 22 0.72 -29.37 -31.55
CA TYR A 22 -0.28 -30.08 -30.77
C TYR A 22 0.28 -30.36 -29.38
N VAL A 23 -0.56 -30.17 -28.37
CA VAL A 23 -0.25 -30.53 -26.98
C VAL A 23 -1.24 -31.60 -26.53
N LYS A 24 -0.72 -32.80 -26.23
CA LYS A 24 -1.49 -34.01 -25.90
C LYS A 24 -2.59 -34.31 -26.93
N GLY A 25 -2.28 -34.08 -28.21
CA GLY A 25 -3.18 -34.33 -29.33
C GLY A 25 -4.17 -33.20 -29.66
N GLU A 26 -4.25 -32.14 -28.85
CA GLU A 26 -5.08 -30.96 -29.13
C GLU A 26 -4.28 -29.90 -29.87
N LEU A 27 -4.89 -29.25 -30.88
CA LEU A 27 -4.26 -28.16 -31.62
C LEU A 27 -4.01 -26.95 -30.69
N PHE A 28 -2.80 -26.42 -30.72
CA PHE A 28 -2.44 -25.18 -30.03
C PHE A 28 -2.64 -23.99 -30.98
N GLU A 29 -3.64 -23.15 -30.69
CA GLU A 29 -4.15 -22.10 -31.59
C GLU A 29 -3.60 -20.68 -31.32
N GLN A 30 -2.77 -20.48 -30.30
CA GLN A 30 -2.24 -19.14 -29.97
C GLN A 30 -1.11 -18.71 -30.92
N CYS A 31 -0.81 -17.40 -30.98
CA CYS A 31 0.18 -16.80 -31.89
C CYS A 31 1.54 -17.50 -31.82
N LYS A 32 2.06 -17.91 -32.99
CA LYS A 32 3.27 -18.71 -33.14
C LYS A 32 4.38 -17.87 -33.78
N PHE A 33 5.28 -17.37 -32.96
CA PHE A 33 6.56 -16.85 -33.44
C PHE A 33 7.65 -17.84 -33.01
N LEU A 34 8.00 -18.75 -33.91
CA LEU A 34 9.10 -19.70 -33.71
C LEU A 34 10.32 -19.38 -34.53
N LEU A 35 10.19 -18.54 -35.56
CA LEU A 35 11.29 -18.10 -36.41
C LEU A 35 11.42 -16.59 -36.28
N LEU A 36 12.59 -16.15 -35.84
CA LEU A 36 13.00 -14.74 -35.94
C LEU A 36 14.01 -14.63 -37.07
N ASN A 37 13.79 -13.67 -37.96
CA ASN A 37 14.79 -13.30 -38.93
C ASN A 37 15.76 -12.31 -38.28
N ILE A 38 17.04 -12.65 -38.30
CA ILE A 38 18.10 -11.89 -37.67
C ILE A 38 19.12 -11.54 -38.77
N PRO A 39 19.16 -10.29 -39.25
CA PRO A 39 20.13 -9.88 -40.24
C PRO A 39 21.55 -10.05 -39.68
N ALA A 40 22.41 -10.75 -40.41
CA ALA A 40 23.80 -10.99 -39.98
C ALA A 40 24.62 -9.69 -39.86
N GLU A 41 24.16 -8.60 -40.48
CA GLU A 41 24.78 -7.27 -40.46
C GLU A 41 24.39 -6.44 -39.22
N GLU A 42 23.33 -6.83 -38.50
CA GLU A 42 22.80 -6.09 -37.33
C GLU A 42 23.21 -6.71 -35.99
N ILE A 43 24.00 -7.79 -35.99
CA ILE A 43 24.53 -8.43 -34.78
C ILE A 43 26.06 -8.49 -34.83
N ASP A 44 26.71 -7.67 -34.01
CA ASP A 44 28.18 -7.63 -33.89
C ASP A 44 28.75 -8.93 -33.27
N SER A 45 28.00 -9.60 -32.39
CA SER A 45 28.40 -10.85 -31.75
C SER A 45 27.19 -11.64 -31.23
N TYR A 46 27.05 -12.90 -31.66
CA TYR A 46 26.01 -13.81 -31.15
C TYR A 46 26.17 -14.19 -29.67
N ASN A 47 27.37 -13.99 -29.11
CA ASN A 47 27.66 -14.32 -27.70
C ASN A 47 27.11 -13.28 -26.71
N GLU A 48 26.60 -12.15 -27.18
CA GLU A 48 26.08 -11.05 -26.34
C GLU A 48 24.55 -11.08 -26.19
N ILE A 49 23.89 -12.09 -26.76
CA ILE A 49 22.45 -12.27 -26.71
C ILE A 49 22.08 -13.04 -25.44
N GLU A 50 21.28 -12.43 -24.56
CA GLU A 50 20.79 -13.11 -23.36
C GLU A 50 19.43 -13.80 -23.57
N SER A 51 18.60 -13.32 -24.49
CA SER A 51 17.30 -13.94 -24.82
C SER A 51 16.77 -13.60 -26.21
N ILE A 52 15.82 -14.40 -26.69
CA ILE A 52 15.07 -14.16 -27.93
C ILE A 52 14.27 -12.86 -27.89
N ASP A 53 13.70 -12.49 -26.73
CA ASP A 53 12.93 -11.25 -26.58
C ASP A 53 13.83 -9.99 -26.72
N GLU A 54 15.06 -10.05 -26.20
CA GLU A 54 16.03 -8.95 -26.28
C GLU A 54 16.40 -8.61 -27.74
N ILE A 55 16.66 -9.64 -28.56
CA ILE A 55 16.94 -9.45 -29.98
C ILE A 55 15.72 -8.88 -30.68
N ALA A 56 14.53 -9.45 -30.43
CA ALA A 56 13.30 -8.99 -31.07
C ALA A 56 13.05 -7.50 -30.80
N GLU A 57 13.27 -7.04 -29.57
CA GLU A 57 13.19 -5.63 -29.21
C GLU A 57 14.27 -4.77 -29.88
N LYS A 58 15.54 -5.21 -29.89
CA LYS A 58 16.66 -4.51 -30.57
C LYS A 58 16.39 -4.30 -32.06
N LEU A 59 15.80 -5.30 -32.73
CA LEU A 59 15.44 -5.27 -34.15
C LEU A 59 14.11 -4.54 -34.42
N GLY A 60 13.44 -4.01 -33.39
CA GLY A 60 12.19 -3.26 -33.50
C GLY A 60 11.01 -4.11 -34.01
N TRP A 61 10.96 -5.38 -33.64
CA TRP A 61 9.85 -6.26 -34.03
C TRP A 61 8.55 -5.87 -33.31
N THR A 62 7.47 -5.78 -34.07
CA THR A 62 6.10 -5.55 -33.56
C THR A 62 5.21 -6.73 -33.94
N GLU A 63 4.14 -6.98 -33.18
CA GLU A 63 3.15 -8.03 -33.49
C GLU A 63 2.56 -7.87 -34.91
N ASP A 64 2.49 -6.62 -35.40
CA ASP A 64 2.02 -6.25 -36.75
C ASP A 64 3.09 -6.28 -37.84
N ARG A 65 4.37 -6.56 -37.53
CA ARG A 65 5.34 -6.90 -38.58
C ARG A 65 4.98 -8.31 -39.05
N GLN A 66 3.98 -8.39 -39.93
CA GLN A 66 3.92 -9.45 -40.92
C GLN A 66 5.30 -9.54 -41.54
N LEU A 67 6.02 -10.63 -41.23
CA LEU A 67 7.06 -11.26 -42.04
C LEU A 67 7.54 -10.36 -43.18
N GLY A 68 8.26 -9.30 -42.84
CA GLY A 68 8.53 -8.17 -43.73
C GLY A 68 9.71 -8.40 -44.66
N VAL A 69 10.10 -9.67 -44.88
CA VAL A 69 11.05 -10.07 -45.90
C VAL A 69 10.59 -11.43 -46.42
N ASP A 70 10.06 -11.46 -47.64
CA ASP A 70 9.75 -12.66 -48.41
C ASP A 70 11.03 -13.48 -48.61
N TYR A 71 11.33 -14.38 -47.69
CA TYR A 71 12.14 -15.54 -48.00
C TYR A 71 11.19 -16.69 -48.29
N GLU A 72 11.25 -17.23 -49.51
CA GLU A 72 10.56 -18.46 -49.89
C GLU A 72 11.18 -19.67 -49.16
N LEU A 73 11.00 -19.74 -47.84
CA LEU A 73 11.20 -21.00 -47.13
C LEU A 73 10.11 -21.96 -47.60
N THR A 74 10.50 -23.17 -48.01
CA THR A 74 9.52 -24.20 -48.27
C THR A 74 8.80 -24.53 -46.96
N PRO A 75 7.50 -24.88 -47.00
CA PRO A 75 6.78 -25.32 -45.80
C PRO A 75 7.51 -26.43 -45.02
N GLU A 76 8.25 -27.29 -45.74
CA GLU A 76 9.07 -28.35 -45.16
C GLU A 76 10.30 -27.78 -44.40
N THR A 77 11.03 -26.83 -44.97
CA THR A 77 12.18 -26.21 -44.28
C THR A 77 11.73 -25.42 -43.06
N GLU A 78 10.62 -24.68 -43.17
CA GLU A 78 10.01 -23.97 -42.05
C GLU A 78 9.61 -24.94 -40.93
N PHE A 79 8.95 -26.05 -41.29
CA PHE A 79 8.56 -27.11 -40.36
C PHE A 79 9.76 -27.69 -39.58
N PHE A 80 10.88 -27.98 -40.25
CA PHE A 80 12.07 -28.49 -39.56
C PHE A 80 12.71 -27.44 -38.64
N GLY A 81 12.69 -26.16 -39.01
CA GLY A 81 13.10 -25.07 -38.13
C GLY A 81 12.26 -25.01 -36.85
N HIS A 82 10.93 -25.08 -36.99
CA HIS A 82 10.00 -25.15 -35.86
C HIS A 82 10.27 -26.35 -34.94
N CYS A 83 10.51 -27.53 -35.54
CA CYS A 83 10.85 -28.73 -34.79
C CYS A 83 12.16 -28.57 -34.00
N SER A 84 13.20 -28.02 -34.63
CA SER A 84 14.50 -27.80 -34.00
C SER A 84 14.39 -26.84 -32.81
N ASN A 85 13.66 -25.73 -32.95
CA ASN A 85 13.53 -24.73 -31.90
C ASN A 85 12.75 -25.27 -30.69
N LEU A 86 11.65 -26.00 -30.91
CA LEU A 86 10.92 -26.63 -29.82
C LEU A 86 11.71 -27.77 -29.18
N GLN A 87 12.43 -28.57 -29.96
CA GLN A 87 13.31 -29.62 -29.44
C GLN A 87 14.36 -29.02 -28.51
N ALA A 88 15.09 -27.99 -28.96
CA ALA A 88 16.09 -27.30 -28.15
C ALA A 88 15.49 -26.71 -26.88
N TRP A 89 14.30 -26.11 -26.97
CA TRP A 89 13.59 -25.56 -25.82
C TRP A 89 13.25 -26.64 -24.78
N VAL A 90 12.71 -27.78 -25.21
CA VAL A 90 12.38 -28.90 -24.30
C VAL A 90 13.63 -29.53 -23.69
N GLU A 91 14.69 -29.75 -24.48
CA GLU A 91 15.95 -30.32 -24.02
C GLU A 91 16.67 -29.45 -22.98
N ASN A 92 16.44 -28.14 -23.03
CA ASN A 92 16.94 -27.18 -22.04
C ASN A 92 15.91 -26.89 -20.93
N ASN A 93 15.07 -27.87 -20.59
CA ASN A 93 14.09 -27.78 -19.51
C ASN A 93 13.16 -26.56 -19.63
N TYR A 94 12.66 -26.29 -20.84
CA TYR A 94 11.74 -25.19 -21.12
C TYR A 94 12.29 -23.79 -20.81
N ASP A 95 13.60 -23.58 -20.94
CA ASP A 95 14.24 -22.27 -20.76
C ASP A 95 13.54 -21.19 -21.58
N THR A 96 12.87 -20.25 -20.89
CA THR A 96 12.03 -19.21 -21.50
C THR A 96 12.83 -18.22 -22.34
N ARG A 97 14.16 -18.24 -22.27
CA ARG A 97 15.04 -17.40 -23.10
C ARG A 97 15.17 -17.90 -24.54
N LEU A 98 14.89 -19.19 -24.78
CA LEU A 98 15.10 -19.85 -26.07
C LEU A 98 13.92 -19.73 -27.04
N LEU A 99 12.76 -19.28 -26.55
CA LEU A 99 11.57 -19.01 -27.34
C LEU A 99 11.04 -17.62 -27.01
N HIS A 100 10.40 -16.96 -27.98
CA HIS A 100 9.77 -15.66 -27.74
C HIS A 100 8.66 -15.77 -26.69
N ARG A 101 8.52 -14.78 -25.81
CA ARG A 101 7.61 -14.78 -24.65
C ARG A 101 6.16 -15.16 -24.98
N ASN A 102 5.65 -14.69 -26.12
CA ASN A 102 4.27 -14.94 -26.56
C ASN A 102 4.00 -16.44 -26.83
N LEU A 103 5.03 -17.20 -27.19
CA LEU A 103 4.91 -18.65 -27.40
C LEU A 103 5.34 -19.42 -26.14
N ALA A 104 6.49 -19.07 -25.56
CA ALA A 104 7.09 -19.81 -24.44
C ALA A 104 6.13 -19.90 -23.25
N PHE A 105 5.56 -18.78 -22.83
CA PHE A 105 4.72 -18.73 -21.63
C PHE A 105 3.37 -19.41 -21.84
N SER A 106 2.78 -19.21 -23.01
CA SER A 106 1.51 -19.82 -23.39
C SER A 106 1.62 -21.34 -23.58
N LEU A 107 2.71 -21.82 -24.17
CA LEU A 107 2.97 -23.23 -24.34
C LEU A 107 3.28 -23.90 -23.00
N LEU A 108 4.05 -23.25 -22.12
CA LEU A 108 4.22 -23.69 -20.73
C LEU A 108 2.88 -23.85 -20.03
N LYS A 109 2.00 -22.84 -20.08
CA LYS A 109 0.65 -22.93 -19.50
C LYS A 109 -0.10 -24.18 -19.98
N LYS A 110 -0.15 -24.41 -21.29
CA LYS A 110 -0.85 -25.58 -21.86
C LYS A 110 -0.21 -26.90 -21.44
N LEU A 111 1.12 -26.95 -21.29
CA LEU A 111 1.85 -28.11 -20.78
C LEU A 111 1.52 -28.40 -19.30
N VAL A 112 1.42 -27.35 -18.47
CA VAL A 112 0.95 -27.48 -17.08
C VAL A 112 -0.47 -28.04 -17.04
N ASP A 113 -1.36 -27.51 -17.89
CA ASP A 113 -2.77 -27.93 -17.94
C ASP A 113 -2.91 -29.42 -18.33
N VAL A 114 -1.98 -29.99 -19.10
CA VAL A 114 -1.99 -31.42 -19.49
C VAL A 114 -1.19 -32.35 -18.57
N GLY A 115 -0.53 -31.80 -17.54
CA GLY A 115 0.12 -32.54 -16.46
C GLY A 115 1.64 -32.70 -16.54
N ASP A 116 2.35 -31.90 -17.34
CA ASP A 116 3.81 -31.93 -17.39
C ASP A 116 4.43 -31.31 -16.11
N LEU A 117 5.14 -32.13 -15.33
CA LEU A 117 5.75 -31.72 -14.06
C LEU A 117 6.92 -30.75 -14.22
N THR A 118 7.74 -30.93 -15.26
CA THR A 118 8.88 -30.04 -15.54
C THR A 118 8.36 -28.68 -16.00
N ALA A 119 7.37 -28.67 -16.89
CA ALA A 119 6.72 -27.43 -17.31
C ALA A 119 6.06 -26.72 -16.11
N LYS A 120 5.42 -27.47 -15.21
CA LYS A 120 4.82 -26.91 -13.98
C LYS A 120 5.86 -26.21 -13.11
N LYS A 121 7.03 -26.81 -12.91
CA LYS A 121 8.12 -26.19 -12.13
C LYS A 121 8.59 -24.89 -12.77
N VAL A 122 8.94 -24.93 -14.06
CA VAL A 122 9.47 -23.77 -14.80
C VAL A 122 8.44 -22.65 -14.87
N PHE A 123 7.17 -23.00 -15.08
CA PHE A 123 6.08 -22.04 -15.14
C PHE A 123 5.90 -21.28 -13.82
N LYS A 124 5.96 -21.97 -12.68
CA LYS A 124 5.93 -21.33 -11.37
C LYS A 124 7.12 -20.39 -11.15
N GLU A 125 8.34 -20.84 -11.45
CA GLU A 125 9.56 -20.03 -11.31
C GLU A 125 9.47 -18.75 -12.15
N GLU A 126 8.94 -18.86 -13.36
CA GLU A 126 8.77 -17.75 -14.27
C GLU A 126 7.66 -16.77 -13.79
N ILE A 127 6.54 -17.27 -13.28
CA ILE A 127 5.51 -16.41 -12.64
C ILE A 127 6.12 -15.66 -11.46
N SER A 128 6.84 -16.35 -10.56
CA SER A 128 7.50 -15.73 -9.41
C SER A 128 8.52 -14.67 -9.83
N LYS A 129 9.33 -14.94 -10.86
CA LYS A 129 10.29 -13.97 -11.41
C LYS A 129 9.60 -12.72 -11.94
N ARG A 130 8.45 -12.86 -12.60
CA ARG A 130 7.67 -11.72 -13.12
C ARG A 130 6.99 -10.94 -12.00
N LEU A 131 6.45 -11.60 -10.98
CA LEU A 131 5.90 -10.94 -9.79
C LEU A 131 6.99 -10.14 -9.04
N ALA A 132 8.18 -10.73 -8.88
CA ALA A 132 9.33 -10.10 -8.24
C ALA A 132 9.83 -8.83 -8.93
N SER A 133 9.54 -8.65 -10.23
CA SER A 133 9.87 -7.41 -10.95
C SER A 133 9.19 -6.17 -10.37
N GLY A 134 8.07 -6.35 -9.65
CA GLY A 134 7.34 -5.27 -9.00
C GLY A 134 6.60 -4.32 -9.95
N PHE A 135 6.61 -4.57 -11.28
CA PHE A 135 5.92 -3.71 -12.24
C PHE A 135 4.40 -3.88 -12.14
N PRO A 136 3.63 -2.82 -11.81
CA PRO A 136 2.18 -2.95 -11.58
C PRO A 136 1.40 -3.50 -12.77
N SER A 137 1.81 -3.17 -14.00
CA SER A 137 1.20 -3.71 -15.23
C SER A 137 1.37 -5.23 -15.36
N VAL A 138 2.53 -5.75 -14.98
CA VAL A 138 2.84 -7.18 -15.01
C VAL A 138 2.05 -7.92 -13.93
N ILE A 139 2.05 -7.40 -12.70
CA ILE A 139 1.29 -8.00 -11.59
C ILE A 139 -0.21 -8.04 -11.92
N ASN A 140 -0.78 -6.92 -12.40
CA ASN A 140 -2.19 -6.86 -12.79
C ASN A 140 -2.53 -7.84 -13.91
N TYR A 141 -1.65 -7.98 -14.91
CA TYR A 141 -1.83 -8.97 -15.97
C TYR A 141 -1.83 -10.39 -15.39
N LEU A 142 -0.84 -10.73 -14.55
CA LEU A 142 -0.73 -12.06 -13.97
C LEU A 142 -1.95 -12.43 -13.12
N THR A 143 -2.43 -11.51 -12.29
CA THR A 143 -3.64 -11.72 -11.46
C THR A 143 -4.91 -11.77 -12.31
N ARG A 144 -5.08 -10.90 -13.30
CA ARG A 144 -6.29 -10.89 -14.15
C ARG A 144 -6.43 -12.18 -14.96
N GLU A 145 -5.33 -12.68 -15.50
CA GLU A 145 -5.32 -13.94 -16.25
C GLU A 145 -5.24 -15.18 -15.33
N GLY A 146 -5.19 -14.98 -14.01
CA GLY A 146 -5.22 -16.03 -12.99
C GLY A 146 -3.95 -16.89 -12.92
N TYR A 147 -2.81 -16.36 -13.36
CA TYR A 147 -1.52 -17.06 -13.34
C TYR A 147 -0.97 -17.24 -11.92
N ASP A 148 -1.30 -16.33 -11.01
CA ASP A 148 -0.95 -16.42 -9.59
C ASP A 148 -1.59 -17.63 -8.88
N ASN A 149 -2.71 -18.16 -9.38
CA ASN A 149 -3.35 -19.38 -8.85
C ASN A 149 -2.49 -20.65 -8.98
N TYR A 150 -1.43 -20.62 -9.80
CA TYR A 150 -0.50 -21.75 -9.94
C TYR A 150 0.55 -21.77 -8.82
N LEU A 151 0.68 -20.69 -8.03
CA LEU A 151 1.57 -20.61 -6.88
C LEU A 151 0.83 -21.00 -5.59
N SER A 152 1.54 -21.68 -4.68
CA SER A 152 1.09 -21.79 -3.29
C SER A 152 1.14 -20.41 -2.63
N ARG A 153 0.44 -20.24 -1.50
CA ARG A 153 0.49 -18.97 -0.76
C ARG A 153 1.92 -18.58 -0.36
N GLU A 154 2.71 -19.56 0.05
CA GLU A 154 4.12 -19.39 0.39
C GLU A 154 4.95 -18.98 -0.84
N GLU A 155 4.83 -19.70 -1.96
CA GLU A 155 5.53 -19.37 -3.21
C GLU A 155 5.16 -17.96 -3.70
N TYR A 156 3.89 -17.57 -3.59
CA TYR A 156 3.41 -16.25 -3.94
C TYR A 156 4.06 -15.16 -3.06
N LEU A 157 4.06 -15.34 -1.74
CA LEU A 157 4.63 -14.34 -0.82
C LEU A 157 6.14 -14.20 -1.01
N LEU A 158 6.87 -15.31 -1.17
CA LEU A 158 8.31 -15.31 -1.41
C LEU A 158 8.70 -14.72 -2.77
N SER A 159 7.75 -14.54 -3.70
CA SER A 159 8.00 -13.77 -4.93
C SER A 159 8.15 -12.26 -4.67
N PHE A 160 7.58 -11.75 -3.57
CA PHE A 160 7.63 -10.32 -3.21
C PHE A 160 8.46 -10.04 -1.98
N LEU A 161 8.57 -11.00 -1.07
CA LEU A 161 9.16 -10.82 0.25
C LEU A 161 10.47 -11.58 0.39
N ASN A 162 11.34 -11.08 1.26
CA ASN A 162 12.43 -11.86 1.78
C ASN A 162 11.89 -13.04 2.62
N ASN A 163 12.70 -14.08 2.78
CA ASN A 163 12.28 -15.31 3.48
C ASN A 163 11.80 -15.05 4.91
N GLU A 164 12.49 -14.19 5.67
CA GLU A 164 12.12 -13.92 7.07
C GLU A 164 10.73 -13.27 7.17
N ASP A 165 10.47 -12.21 6.39
CA ASP A 165 9.17 -11.54 6.38
C ASP A 165 8.06 -12.43 5.79
N GLY A 166 8.38 -13.24 4.77
CA GLY A 166 7.45 -14.18 4.15
C GLY A 166 6.99 -15.26 5.14
N GLU A 167 7.92 -15.91 5.83
CA GLU A 167 7.63 -16.89 6.89
C GLU A 167 6.84 -16.25 8.04
N THR A 168 7.27 -15.08 8.51
CA THR A 168 6.58 -14.34 9.58
C THR A 168 5.14 -14.01 9.20
N LEU A 169 4.91 -13.59 7.94
CA LEU A 169 3.57 -13.29 7.45
C LEU A 169 2.71 -14.54 7.37
N LEU A 170 3.24 -15.66 6.88
CA LEU A 170 2.50 -16.93 6.84
C LEU A 170 2.08 -17.39 8.23
N ASP A 171 2.94 -17.25 9.23
CA ASP A 171 2.59 -17.59 10.61
C ASP A 171 1.55 -16.64 11.18
N LEU A 172 1.66 -15.34 10.86
CA LEU A 172 0.64 -14.36 11.24
C LEU A 172 -0.72 -14.66 10.57
N GLU A 173 -0.74 -15.02 9.29
CA GLU A 173 -1.96 -15.45 8.56
C GLU A 173 -2.60 -16.68 9.20
N LYS A 174 -1.80 -17.66 9.65
CA LYS A 174 -2.29 -18.84 10.38
C LYS A 174 -2.92 -18.46 11.72
N ILE A 175 -2.29 -17.56 12.48
CA ILE A 175 -2.80 -17.08 13.78
C ILE A 175 -4.13 -16.34 13.60
N LEU A 176 -4.22 -15.50 12.58
CA LEU A 176 -5.38 -14.64 12.33
C LEU A 176 -6.51 -15.35 11.57
N GLY A 177 -6.21 -16.44 10.86
CA GLY A 177 -7.19 -17.20 10.08
C GLY A 177 -7.58 -16.53 8.75
N PHE A 178 -6.80 -15.58 8.26
CA PHE A 178 -7.02 -14.92 6.96
C PHE A 178 -5.70 -14.60 6.26
N GLN A 179 -5.77 -14.31 4.96
CA GLN A 179 -4.61 -13.92 4.14
C GLN A 179 -4.56 -12.41 3.90
N PHE A 180 -3.38 -11.82 3.94
CA PHE A 180 -3.17 -10.40 3.67
C PHE A 180 -3.19 -10.11 2.17
N GLN A 181 -3.73 -8.96 1.77
CA GLN A 181 -3.55 -8.45 0.42
C GLN A 181 -2.30 -7.55 0.34
N ILE A 182 -1.62 -7.54 -0.80
CA ILE A 182 -0.47 -6.66 -1.03
C ILE A 182 -0.99 -5.34 -1.63
N LYS A 183 -0.56 -4.20 -1.08
CA LYS A 183 -0.88 -2.86 -1.60
C LYS A 183 0.38 -2.00 -1.66
N GLU A 184 0.47 -1.14 -2.68
CA GLU A 184 1.60 -0.22 -2.86
C GLU A 184 1.72 0.78 -1.70
N HIS A 185 0.57 1.32 -1.24
CA HIS A 185 0.50 2.26 -0.13
C HIS A 185 -0.70 1.99 0.78
N LEU A 186 -0.47 1.99 2.09
CA LEU A 186 -1.56 1.94 3.07
C LEU A 186 -2.12 3.33 3.33
N ASP A 187 -3.36 3.53 2.92
CA ASP A 187 -4.18 4.69 3.23
C ASP A 187 -5.05 4.46 4.48
N ASP A 188 -5.57 5.55 5.06
CA ASP A 188 -6.61 5.47 6.09
C ASP A 188 -7.81 4.64 5.60
N PHE A 189 -8.45 3.85 6.48
CA PHE A 189 -9.67 3.07 6.23
C PHE A 189 -10.77 3.93 5.59
N ARG A 190 -10.68 4.13 4.28
CA ARG A 190 -11.66 4.81 3.43
C ARG A 190 -12.23 3.87 2.38
N ASP A 191 -11.64 2.68 2.24
CA ASP A 191 -12.16 1.61 1.42
C ASP A 191 -13.07 0.73 2.27
N VAL A 192 -14.24 0.43 1.71
CA VAL A 192 -15.26 -0.48 2.25
C VAL A 192 -14.80 -1.96 2.20
N ASP A 193 -13.59 -2.20 1.67
CA ASP A 193 -12.96 -3.52 1.67
C ASP A 193 -12.31 -3.80 3.03
N GLU A 194 -12.99 -4.61 3.83
CA GLU A 194 -12.60 -5.16 5.13
C GLU A 194 -11.40 -6.14 5.05
N CYS A 195 -10.58 -6.08 4.00
CA CYS A 195 -9.43 -6.97 3.86
C CYS A 195 -8.17 -6.30 4.40
N ASP A 196 -7.47 -7.00 5.28
CA ASP A 196 -6.19 -6.53 5.80
C ASP A 196 -5.07 -6.63 4.78
N ARG A 197 -4.17 -5.65 4.84
CA ARG A 197 -3.21 -5.36 3.78
C ARG A 197 -1.80 -5.19 4.34
N ILE A 198 -0.82 -5.51 3.52
CA ILE A 198 0.59 -5.20 3.76
C ILE A 198 1.13 -4.21 2.73
N GLU A 199 2.05 -3.37 3.18
CA GLU A 199 2.85 -2.49 2.35
C GLU A 199 4.25 -3.06 2.23
N ILE A 200 4.72 -3.28 1.00
CA ILE A 200 6.04 -3.86 0.73
C ILE A 200 6.94 -2.80 0.10
N LYS A 201 8.18 -2.71 0.56
CA LYS A 201 9.23 -1.92 -0.08
C LYS A 201 10.54 -2.67 -0.03
N SER A 202 11.20 -2.79 -1.19
CA SER A 202 12.49 -3.49 -1.32
C SER A 202 12.43 -4.89 -0.69
N ASN A 203 11.38 -5.66 -1.02
CA ASN A 203 11.12 -7.01 -0.52
C ASN A 203 10.94 -7.14 1.00
N ASN A 204 10.64 -6.04 1.69
CA ASN A 204 10.39 -6.04 3.12
C ASN A 204 9.00 -5.48 3.43
N ILE A 205 8.34 -6.01 4.46
CA ILE A 205 7.09 -5.47 4.98
C ILE A 205 7.40 -4.20 5.77
N ILE A 206 6.93 -3.07 5.25
CA ILE A 206 7.08 -1.75 5.89
C ILE A 206 5.78 -1.28 6.56
N GLY A 207 4.64 -1.87 6.20
CA GLY A 207 3.34 -1.50 6.74
C GLY A 207 2.39 -2.68 6.83
N ILE A 208 1.51 -2.67 7.84
CA ILE A 208 0.46 -3.68 8.00
C ILE A 208 -0.82 -3.06 8.54
N THR A 209 -1.97 -3.55 8.09
CA THR A 209 -3.29 -3.29 8.68
C THR A 209 -3.81 -4.53 9.40
N LEU A 210 -4.49 -4.34 10.54
CA LEU A 210 -5.16 -5.43 11.27
C LEU A 210 -6.56 -4.96 11.67
N SER A 211 -7.60 -5.54 11.11
CA SER A 211 -8.98 -5.06 11.22
C SER A 211 -9.79 -5.96 12.14
N TYR A 212 -10.34 -5.39 13.21
CA TYR A 212 -11.12 -6.11 14.22
C TYR A 212 -10.33 -7.24 14.91
N VAL A 213 -9.03 -7.04 15.10
CA VAL A 213 -8.11 -8.03 15.68
C VAL A 213 -7.84 -7.70 17.15
N GLU A 214 -8.08 -8.68 18.03
CA GLU A 214 -7.62 -8.61 19.41
C GLU A 214 -6.11 -8.89 19.46
N LEU A 215 -5.33 -7.93 19.97
CA LEU A 215 -3.89 -8.09 20.08
C LEU A 215 -3.55 -9.13 21.13
N THR A 216 -2.82 -10.18 20.73
CA THR A 216 -2.24 -11.21 21.60
C THR A 216 -0.72 -11.11 21.64
N LYS A 217 -0.08 -11.82 22.59
CA LYS A 217 1.39 -11.90 22.66
C LYS A 217 2.00 -12.48 21.39
N ASP A 218 1.34 -13.45 20.77
CA ASP A 218 1.84 -14.09 19.56
C ASP A 218 1.80 -13.12 18.37
N ILE A 219 0.70 -12.38 18.19
CA ILE A 219 0.58 -11.34 17.16
C ILE A 219 1.66 -10.28 17.35
N ILE A 220 1.83 -9.77 18.58
CA ILE A 220 2.87 -8.76 18.88
C ILE A 220 4.27 -9.34 18.64
N GLY A 221 4.48 -10.62 18.95
CA GLY A 221 5.70 -11.37 18.66
C GLY A 221 6.02 -11.38 17.16
N SER A 222 5.06 -11.80 16.32
CA SER A 222 5.23 -11.80 14.86
C SER A 222 5.51 -10.40 14.31
N LEU A 223 4.75 -9.38 14.75
CA LEU A 223 4.95 -7.99 14.30
C LEU A 223 6.32 -7.43 14.69
N LYS A 224 6.89 -7.89 15.81
CA LYS A 224 8.22 -7.48 16.26
C LYS A 224 9.32 -7.99 15.33
N GLU A 225 9.19 -9.22 14.82
CA GLU A 225 10.16 -9.85 13.93
C GLU A 225 10.27 -9.15 12.56
N LEU A 226 9.22 -8.45 12.11
CA LEU A 226 9.21 -7.67 10.87
C LEU A 226 10.14 -6.43 10.97
N LYS A 227 11.46 -6.59 10.82
CA LYS A 227 12.51 -5.58 11.08
C LYS A 227 12.28 -4.23 10.38
N SER A 228 11.67 -4.26 9.20
CA SER A 228 11.41 -3.09 8.36
C SER A 228 10.06 -2.41 8.63
N LEU A 229 9.22 -2.96 9.51
CA LEU A 229 7.91 -2.39 9.83
C LEU A 229 8.05 -0.96 10.37
N ARG A 230 7.37 0.00 9.75
CA ARG A 230 7.32 1.42 10.15
C ARG A 230 5.89 1.94 10.28
N LYS A 231 4.91 1.29 9.67
CA LYS A 231 3.51 1.69 9.70
C LYS A 231 2.66 0.56 10.28
N LEU A 232 1.92 0.84 11.34
CA LEU A 232 0.97 -0.09 11.91
C LEU A 232 -0.39 0.59 12.03
N ILE A 233 -1.38 -0.03 11.41
CA ILE A 233 -2.76 0.43 11.46
C ILE A 233 -3.56 -0.73 12.02
N PHE A 234 -4.30 -0.54 13.10
CA PHE A 234 -5.17 -1.61 13.55
C PHE A 234 -6.46 -1.10 14.16
N SER A 235 -7.49 -1.93 14.08
CA SER A 235 -8.75 -1.74 14.77
C SER A 235 -9.08 -2.93 15.65
N SER A 236 -9.70 -2.65 16.80
CA SER A 236 -10.17 -3.68 17.72
C SER A 236 -11.38 -3.17 18.49
N THR A 237 -12.24 -4.10 18.92
CA THR A 237 -13.34 -3.80 19.84
C THR A 237 -12.83 -3.48 21.25
N LYS A 238 -11.66 -4.01 21.62
CA LYS A 238 -11.03 -3.82 22.93
C LYS A 238 -9.51 -3.95 22.82
N ILE A 239 -8.77 -3.12 23.57
CA ILE A 239 -7.30 -3.19 23.57
C ILE A 239 -6.78 -3.22 25.01
N GLU A 240 -6.16 -4.33 25.39
CA GLU A 240 -5.51 -4.48 26.70
C GLU A 240 -3.98 -4.43 26.61
N MET A 241 -3.41 -4.74 25.44
CA MET A 241 -1.97 -4.97 25.25
C MET A 241 -1.20 -3.77 24.64
N LEU A 242 -1.65 -2.52 24.90
CA LEU A 242 -0.96 -1.34 24.37
C LEU A 242 0.45 -1.16 24.95
N GLU A 243 0.65 -1.47 26.23
CA GLU A 243 1.96 -1.34 26.90
C GLU A 243 2.98 -2.28 26.26
N GLU A 244 2.59 -3.53 26.03
CA GLU A 244 3.39 -4.55 25.37
C GLU A 244 3.68 -4.19 23.92
N LEU A 245 2.68 -3.70 23.19
CA LEU A 245 2.83 -3.27 21.80
C LEU A 245 3.88 -2.16 21.67
N PHE A 246 3.76 -1.09 22.47
CA PHE A 246 4.67 0.04 22.41
C PHE A 246 6.09 -0.33 22.84
N SER A 247 6.20 -1.24 23.81
CA SER A 247 7.49 -1.78 24.26
C SER A 247 8.15 -2.67 23.21
N ALA A 248 7.38 -3.40 22.41
CA ALA A 248 7.89 -4.33 21.41
C ALA A 248 8.30 -3.62 20.10
N ILE A 249 7.50 -2.68 19.60
CA ILE A 249 7.64 -2.14 18.23
C ILE A 249 8.01 -0.65 18.23
N LYS A 250 9.18 -0.33 18.80
CA LYS A 250 9.68 1.05 18.99
C LYS A 250 10.05 1.79 17.69
N LYS A 251 10.12 1.07 16.58
CA LYS A 251 10.59 1.50 15.27
C LYS A 251 9.51 2.19 14.41
N LEU A 252 8.28 2.30 14.88
CA LEU A 252 7.17 2.85 14.12
C LEU A 252 7.32 4.36 13.84
N ASN A 253 6.99 4.75 12.62
CA ASN A 253 6.85 6.14 12.17
C ASN A 253 5.37 6.55 12.09
N GLU A 254 4.48 5.60 11.78
CA GLU A 254 3.04 5.84 11.70
C GLU A 254 2.29 4.76 12.48
N LEU A 255 1.46 5.20 13.42
CA LEU A 255 0.62 4.33 14.24
C LEU A 255 -0.81 4.85 14.20
N LYS A 256 -1.75 3.98 13.84
CA LYS A 256 -3.18 4.27 13.90
C LYS A 256 -3.89 3.18 14.67
N ILE A 257 -4.67 3.60 15.65
CA ILE A 257 -5.39 2.73 16.56
C ILE A 257 -6.85 3.14 16.50
N TYR A 258 -7.68 2.23 16.01
CA TYR A 258 -9.12 2.42 15.90
C TYR A 258 -9.83 1.51 16.89
N CYS A 259 -10.28 2.07 17.98
CA CYS A 259 -11.04 1.35 18.98
C CYS A 259 -12.08 2.29 19.56
N ASP A 260 -13.13 1.74 20.17
CA ASP A 260 -14.16 2.50 20.88
C ASP A 260 -13.94 2.48 22.41
N ASP A 261 -13.04 1.63 22.90
CA ASP A 261 -12.81 1.39 24.32
C ASP A 261 -11.31 1.42 24.72
N ILE A 262 -10.64 2.55 24.46
CA ILE A 262 -9.27 2.77 24.97
C ILE A 262 -9.37 3.45 26.33
N LYS A 263 -9.27 2.67 27.41
CA LYS A 263 -9.34 3.17 28.80
C LYS A 263 -8.27 4.20 29.11
N GLU A 264 -7.03 3.91 28.73
CA GLU A 264 -5.90 4.81 28.91
C GLU A 264 -4.83 4.54 27.86
N ILE A 265 -4.07 5.58 27.51
CA ILE A 265 -2.84 5.44 26.72
C ILE A 265 -1.71 5.20 27.71
N PRO A 266 -0.94 4.11 27.60
CA PRO A 266 0.16 3.85 28.50
C PRO A 266 1.30 4.87 28.36
N LYS A 267 2.07 5.04 29.45
CA LYS A 267 3.22 5.98 29.46
C LYS A 267 4.33 5.54 28.50
N SER A 268 4.45 4.24 28.23
CA SER A 268 5.39 3.66 27.25
C SER A 268 5.21 4.17 25.81
N ILE A 269 4.16 4.96 25.52
CA ILE A 269 4.02 5.65 24.24
C ILE A 269 5.25 6.51 23.90
N ASP A 270 5.98 7.01 24.91
CA ASP A 270 7.23 7.77 24.72
C ASP A 270 8.41 6.93 24.20
N MET A 271 8.28 5.60 24.17
CA MET A 271 9.26 4.72 23.54
C MET A 271 9.22 4.80 22.00
N LEU A 272 8.12 5.28 21.42
CA LEU A 272 7.95 5.43 19.97
C LEU A 272 8.61 6.72 19.45
N ILE A 273 9.91 6.90 19.72
CA ILE A 273 10.64 8.15 19.49
C ILE A 273 10.67 8.61 18.02
N ASN A 274 10.48 7.68 17.07
CA ASN A 274 10.46 7.94 15.63
C ASN A 274 9.06 8.28 15.09
N LEU A 275 8.04 8.28 15.96
CA LEU A 275 6.67 8.43 15.53
C LEU A 275 6.42 9.84 14.97
N GLU A 276 6.06 9.90 13.69
CA GLU A 276 5.72 11.12 12.97
C GLU A 276 4.19 11.31 12.87
N LYS A 277 3.43 10.22 12.86
CA LYS A 277 1.97 10.25 12.76
C LYS A 277 1.33 9.30 13.76
N LEU A 278 0.45 9.86 14.59
CA LEU A 278 -0.34 9.11 15.55
C LEU A 278 -1.83 9.45 15.38
N ILE A 279 -2.64 8.41 15.20
CA ILE A 279 -4.10 8.51 15.23
C ILE A 279 -4.61 7.51 16.26
N ILE A 280 -5.39 7.98 17.23
CA ILE A 280 -6.06 7.14 18.21
C ILE A 280 -7.52 7.56 18.26
N THR A 281 -8.44 6.62 18.11
CA THR A 281 -9.88 6.84 18.31
C THR A 281 -10.37 6.18 19.61
N GLY A 282 -11.51 6.64 20.10
CA GLY A 282 -12.22 6.05 21.24
C GLY A 282 -11.44 6.07 22.55
N ILE A 283 -10.69 7.15 22.77
CA ILE A 283 -10.06 7.41 24.06
C ILE A 283 -11.15 7.72 25.08
N ARG A 284 -11.18 6.92 26.15
CA ARG A 284 -12.11 7.07 27.26
C ARG A 284 -11.53 7.79 28.48
N SER A 285 -10.25 8.16 28.42
CA SER A 285 -9.59 8.88 29.50
C SER A 285 -9.86 10.38 29.45
N LYS A 286 -10.02 11.01 30.62
CA LYS A 286 -10.18 12.46 30.77
C LYS A 286 -8.93 13.25 30.39
N CYS A 287 -7.77 12.61 30.43
CA CYS A 287 -6.46 13.17 30.09
C CYS A 287 -5.60 12.11 29.38
N VAL A 288 -4.56 12.57 28.68
CA VAL A 288 -3.51 11.71 28.09
C VAL A 288 -2.23 11.81 28.93
N PRO A 289 -1.37 10.77 28.95
CA PRO A 289 -0.14 10.80 29.74
C PRO A 289 0.82 11.88 29.24
N ASN A 290 1.57 12.50 30.16
CA ASN A 290 2.56 13.52 29.79
C ASN A 290 3.66 12.98 28.86
N SER A 291 3.93 11.67 28.92
CA SER A 291 4.83 10.95 28.00
C SER A 291 4.47 11.14 26.53
N LEU A 292 3.18 11.27 26.18
CA LEU A 292 2.76 11.52 24.79
C LEU A 292 3.40 12.79 24.21
N TRP A 293 3.55 13.82 25.05
CA TRP A 293 4.10 15.11 24.62
C TRP A 293 5.62 15.09 24.43
N ASN A 294 6.29 14.00 24.78
CA ASN A 294 7.73 13.82 24.56
C ASN A 294 8.08 13.35 23.14
N LEU A 295 7.07 13.03 22.32
CA LEU A 295 7.24 12.56 20.94
C LEU A 295 7.56 13.71 19.97
N LYS A 296 8.76 14.27 20.07
CA LYS A 296 9.22 15.46 19.33
C LYS A 296 9.21 15.32 17.80
N SER A 297 9.20 14.08 17.31
CA SER A 297 9.13 13.74 15.88
C SER A 297 7.71 13.87 15.31
N LEU A 298 6.67 13.97 16.15
CA LEU A 298 5.29 14.06 15.70
C LEU A 298 5.05 15.27 14.80
N ARG A 299 4.48 14.99 13.64
CA ARG A 299 4.02 15.95 12.64
C ARG A 299 2.49 15.95 12.54
N SER A 300 1.85 14.83 12.85
CA SER A 300 0.40 14.68 12.85
C SER A 300 -0.07 13.91 14.07
N LEU A 301 -0.93 14.53 14.88
CA LEU A 301 -1.55 13.93 16.05
C LEU A 301 -3.07 14.05 15.93
N SER A 302 -3.77 12.92 16.00
CA SER A 302 -5.23 12.88 16.05
C SER A 302 -5.69 12.03 17.23
N LEU A 303 -6.39 12.65 18.17
CA LEU A 303 -7.02 12.00 19.32
C LEU A 303 -8.52 12.25 19.20
N VAL A 304 -9.27 11.25 18.74
CA VAL A 304 -10.70 11.38 18.45
C VAL A 304 -11.51 10.65 19.52
N GLY A 305 -12.46 11.33 20.15
CA GLY A 305 -13.34 10.67 21.12
C GLY A 305 -14.34 9.72 20.44
N SER A 306 -14.84 8.73 21.19
CA SER A 306 -15.89 7.82 20.68
C SER A 306 -17.25 8.52 20.74
N SER A 307 -18.05 8.37 19.69
CA SER A 307 -19.47 8.77 19.71
C SER A 307 -20.38 7.76 20.40
N ILE A 308 -19.87 6.55 20.67
CA ILE A 308 -20.67 5.39 21.12
C ILE A 308 -20.50 5.17 22.63
N MET A 309 -19.30 5.39 23.18
CA MET A 309 -18.99 5.21 24.60
C MET A 309 -18.46 6.50 25.24
N ARG A 310 -19.04 6.98 26.35
CA ARG A 310 -18.49 8.10 27.17
C ARG A 310 -17.53 7.53 28.24
N PRO A 311 -16.44 8.21 28.67
CA PRO A 311 -16.11 9.64 28.60
C PRO A 311 -15.07 9.97 27.54
N THR A 312 -14.71 11.25 27.43
CA THR A 312 -13.77 11.76 26.41
C THR A 312 -12.75 12.72 27.03
N LEU A 313 -11.77 13.18 26.25
CA LEU A 313 -10.70 14.05 26.71
C LEU A 313 -11.25 15.41 27.17
N GLN A 314 -11.04 15.77 28.45
CA GLN A 314 -11.57 17.03 29.03
C GLN A 314 -10.53 18.14 29.08
N SER A 315 -9.25 17.78 29.09
CA SER A 315 -8.14 18.74 29.08
C SER A 315 -6.91 18.16 28.40
N ILE A 316 -6.05 19.05 27.91
CA ILE A 316 -4.69 18.75 27.47
C ILE A 316 -3.71 19.52 28.34
N SER A 317 -2.59 18.90 28.74
CA SER A 317 -1.62 19.55 29.62
C SER A 317 -0.77 20.58 28.89
N SER A 318 -0.13 21.48 29.65
CA SER A 318 0.72 22.52 29.07
C SER A 318 1.92 21.94 28.31
N SER A 319 2.33 20.71 28.61
CA SER A 319 3.43 20.00 27.96
C SER A 319 3.26 19.79 26.45
N ILE A 320 2.05 20.00 25.90
CA ILE A 320 1.83 19.96 24.44
C ILE A 320 2.80 20.86 23.66
N GLU A 321 3.31 21.94 24.28
CA GLU A 321 4.31 22.81 23.68
C GLU A 321 5.60 22.11 23.25
N ASN A 322 5.89 20.91 23.77
CA ASN A 322 7.06 20.12 23.40
C ASN A 322 6.97 19.59 21.95
N LEU A 323 5.78 19.51 21.37
CA LEU A 323 5.55 19.03 20.00
C LEU A 323 5.82 20.10 18.94
N LYS A 324 7.03 20.69 18.95
CA LYS A 324 7.41 21.82 18.06
C LYS A 324 7.31 21.52 16.56
N SER A 325 7.42 20.24 16.18
CA SER A 325 7.34 19.76 14.80
C SER A 325 5.91 19.52 14.31
N LEU A 326 4.91 19.68 15.19
CA LEU A 326 3.52 19.31 14.89
C LEU A 326 2.91 20.26 13.85
N LYS A 327 2.39 19.68 12.77
CA LYS A 327 1.74 20.39 11.66
C LYS A 327 0.22 20.19 11.67
N VAL A 328 -0.24 19.03 12.14
CA VAL A 328 -1.66 18.69 12.22
C VAL A 328 -1.99 18.23 13.63
N LEU A 329 -2.98 18.88 14.24
CA LEU A 329 -3.56 18.49 15.51
C LEU A 329 -5.07 18.37 15.36
N SER A 330 -5.60 17.18 15.63
CA SER A 330 -7.04 16.93 15.68
C SER A 330 -7.41 16.37 17.05
N LEU A 331 -8.26 17.09 17.77
CA LEU A 331 -8.84 16.70 19.05
C LEU A 331 -10.37 16.61 18.94
N ARG A 332 -10.86 16.16 17.77
CA ARG A 332 -12.28 16.14 17.43
C ARG A 332 -13.09 15.19 18.33
N GLY A 333 -14.31 15.57 18.65
CA GLY A 333 -15.27 14.68 19.31
C GLY A 333 -14.93 14.38 20.77
N ASN A 334 -14.26 15.30 21.46
CA ASN A 334 -13.93 15.18 22.87
C ASN A 334 -14.80 16.13 23.73
N GLU A 335 -14.49 16.28 25.02
CA GLU A 335 -15.19 17.13 25.98
C GLU A 335 -14.28 18.29 26.44
N LEU A 336 -13.39 18.79 25.56
CA LEU A 336 -12.48 19.88 25.92
C LEU A 336 -13.28 21.14 26.20
N THR A 337 -13.11 21.69 27.41
CA THR A 337 -13.77 22.95 27.83
C THR A 337 -12.87 24.16 27.61
N ALA A 338 -11.55 23.96 27.60
CA ALA A 338 -10.55 24.97 27.29
C ALA A 338 -9.30 24.33 26.67
N LEU A 339 -8.43 25.17 26.10
CA LEU A 339 -7.09 24.81 25.68
C LEU A 339 -6.06 25.52 26.59
N PRO A 340 -4.89 24.92 26.86
CA PRO A 340 -3.83 25.58 27.59
C PRO A 340 -3.23 26.72 26.75
N GLU A 341 -2.72 27.76 27.42
CA GLU A 341 -2.00 28.87 26.76
C GLU A 341 -0.74 28.41 26.01
N SER A 342 -0.22 27.24 26.34
CA SER A 342 0.94 26.67 25.66
C SER A 342 0.63 26.17 24.24
N ILE A 343 -0.66 26.09 23.83
CA ILE A 343 -1.04 25.76 22.46
C ILE A 343 -0.41 26.74 21.46
N GLY A 344 -0.29 28.02 21.81
CA GLY A 344 0.32 29.03 20.96
C GLY A 344 1.81 28.83 20.71
N HIS A 345 2.46 27.89 21.41
CA HIS A 345 3.87 27.56 21.19
C HIS A 345 4.08 26.53 20.06
N LEU A 346 3.02 26.05 19.42
CA LEU A 346 3.06 25.16 18.25
C LEU A 346 3.20 25.96 16.95
N SER A 347 4.32 26.66 16.78
CA SER A 347 4.56 27.58 15.65
C SER A 347 4.50 26.93 14.26
N SER A 348 4.73 25.60 14.17
CA SER A 348 4.64 24.81 12.93
C SER A 348 3.23 24.34 12.58
N LEU A 349 2.24 24.57 13.45
CA LEU A 349 0.89 24.02 13.31
C LEU A 349 0.16 24.69 12.14
N LYS A 350 -0.31 23.85 11.20
CA LYS A 350 -1.05 24.26 10.00
C LYS A 350 -2.53 23.95 10.08
N VAL A 351 -2.89 22.85 10.74
CA VAL A 351 -4.27 22.40 10.88
C VAL A 351 -4.57 22.13 12.34
N LEU A 352 -5.58 22.81 12.86
CA LEU A 352 -6.12 22.59 14.20
C LEU A 352 -7.62 22.26 14.08
N SER A 353 -7.98 21.04 14.46
CA SER A 353 -9.36 20.57 14.49
C SER A 353 -9.80 20.32 15.93
N LEU A 354 -10.78 21.10 16.38
CA LEU A 354 -11.39 21.06 17.71
C LEU A 354 -12.90 20.81 17.60
N ARG A 355 -13.35 20.30 16.45
CA ARG A 355 -14.76 20.09 16.15
C ARG A 355 -15.41 19.16 17.17
N GLY A 356 -16.63 19.49 17.63
CA GLY A 356 -17.36 18.63 18.56
C GLY A 356 -16.66 18.54 19.90
N ASN A 357 -16.45 19.69 20.54
CA ASN A 357 -15.96 19.83 21.90
C ASN A 357 -16.89 20.78 22.68
N GLU A 358 -16.54 21.08 23.92
CA GLU A 358 -17.31 21.97 24.81
C GLU A 358 -16.60 23.32 25.01
N LEU A 359 -15.85 23.78 24.00
CA LEU A 359 -15.08 25.02 24.08
C LEU A 359 -16.02 26.23 24.11
N THR A 360 -15.83 27.07 25.12
CA THR A 360 -16.57 28.34 25.29
C THR A 360 -15.75 29.56 24.88
N ALA A 361 -14.42 29.43 24.87
CA ALA A 361 -13.47 30.43 24.40
C ALA A 361 -12.19 29.76 23.86
N LEU A 362 -11.37 30.55 23.17
CA LEU A 362 -9.99 30.20 22.80
C LEU A 362 -9.00 30.93 23.70
N PRO A 363 -7.82 30.35 24.01
CA PRO A 363 -6.79 31.02 24.79
C PRO A 363 -6.21 32.23 24.03
N GLU A 364 -5.66 33.21 24.75
CA GLU A 364 -5.13 34.42 24.13
C GLU A 364 -3.94 34.12 23.22
N SER A 365 -3.12 33.15 23.61
CA SER A 365 -1.98 32.62 22.86
C SER A 365 -2.33 32.05 21.48
N ILE A 366 -3.59 31.80 21.14
CA ILE A 366 -3.96 31.28 19.81
C ILE A 366 -3.41 32.16 18.69
N LYS A 367 -3.31 33.48 18.91
CA LYS A 367 -2.69 34.45 17.98
C LYS A 367 -1.25 34.12 17.59
N LYS A 368 -0.52 33.36 18.43
CA LYS A 368 0.87 32.97 18.18
C LYS A 368 1.00 31.85 17.15
N LEU A 369 -0.10 31.21 16.74
CA LEU A 369 -0.11 30.17 15.70
C LEU A 369 0.04 30.77 14.29
N GLY A 370 1.19 31.38 14.02
CA GLY A 370 1.44 32.13 12.78
C GLY A 370 1.37 31.31 11.49
N SER A 371 1.55 29.99 11.57
CA SER A 371 1.47 29.07 10.42
C SER A 371 0.09 28.43 10.21
N LEU A 372 -0.91 28.76 11.04
CA LEU A 372 -2.20 28.07 11.03
C LEU A 372 -3.00 28.42 9.78
N GLU A 373 -3.27 27.43 8.95
CA GLU A 373 -3.99 27.58 7.67
C GLU A 373 -5.46 27.16 7.80
N ARG A 374 -5.75 26.18 8.66
CA ARG A 374 -7.11 25.67 8.88
C ARG A 374 -7.42 25.55 10.37
N LEU A 375 -8.52 26.16 10.77
CA LEU A 375 -9.08 26.06 12.11
C LEU A 375 -10.52 25.54 12.05
N ASP A 376 -10.79 24.41 12.70
CA ASP A 376 -12.13 23.82 12.78
C ASP A 376 -12.66 23.88 14.22
N LEU A 377 -13.64 24.74 14.44
CA LEU A 377 -14.31 24.98 15.72
C LEU A 377 -15.80 24.58 15.66
N GLY A 378 -16.23 23.88 14.61
CA GLY A 378 -17.63 23.50 14.45
C GLY A 378 -18.11 22.64 15.63
N ARG A 379 -19.41 22.68 15.95
CA ARG A 379 -20.01 21.97 17.08
C ARG A 379 -19.30 22.27 18.41
N ASN A 380 -19.14 23.55 18.73
CA ASN A 380 -18.69 24.03 20.05
C ASN A 380 -19.64 25.12 20.55
N PRO A 381 -19.87 25.26 21.86
CA PRO A 381 -20.72 26.30 22.46
C PRO A 381 -20.03 27.69 22.54
N LEU A 382 -19.22 28.05 21.55
CA LEU A 382 -18.56 29.37 21.46
C LEU A 382 -19.61 30.46 21.29
N LYS A 383 -19.77 31.37 22.26
CA LYS A 383 -20.73 32.48 22.19
C LYS A 383 -20.18 33.67 21.40
N GLU A 384 -18.89 33.94 21.55
CA GLU A 384 -18.18 35.06 20.93
C GLU A 384 -16.83 34.57 20.41
N LEU A 385 -16.42 35.08 19.26
CA LEU A 385 -15.11 34.84 18.70
C LEU A 385 -14.13 35.83 19.31
N ALA A 386 -12.99 35.34 19.79
CA ALA A 386 -11.95 36.21 20.30
C ALA A 386 -11.35 37.06 19.18
N GLU A 387 -11.08 38.33 19.47
CA GLU A 387 -10.42 39.28 18.55
C GLU A 387 -9.06 38.75 18.06
N THR A 388 -8.40 37.91 18.87
CA THR A 388 -7.14 37.22 18.55
C THR A 388 -7.20 36.34 17.30
N ILE A 389 -8.38 35.97 16.81
CA ILE A 389 -8.52 35.26 15.52
C ILE A 389 -8.05 36.15 14.36
N LYS A 390 -8.14 37.48 14.47
CA LYS A 390 -7.65 38.41 13.43
C LYS A 390 -6.12 38.36 13.25
N ASP A 391 -5.42 37.91 14.28
CA ASP A 391 -3.96 37.77 14.31
C ASP A 391 -3.46 36.45 13.69
N LEU A 392 -4.36 35.54 13.32
CA LEU A 392 -4.01 34.32 12.59
C LEU A 392 -3.71 34.63 11.12
N HIS A 393 -2.53 35.18 10.85
CA HIS A 393 -2.20 35.76 9.54
C HIS A 393 -2.18 34.78 8.37
N SER A 394 -1.95 33.48 8.63
CA SER A 394 -1.93 32.44 7.59
C SER A 394 -3.28 31.72 7.41
N LEU A 395 -4.32 32.12 8.16
CA LEU A 395 -5.59 31.42 8.17
C LEU A 395 -6.28 31.52 6.81
N LYS A 396 -6.68 30.38 6.27
CA LYS A 396 -7.38 30.26 4.98
C LYS A 396 -8.80 29.75 5.15
N ILE A 397 -9.02 28.85 6.11
CA ILE A 397 -10.33 28.22 6.31
C ILE A 397 -10.67 28.18 7.81
N LEU A 398 -11.87 28.65 8.12
CA LEU A 398 -12.45 28.64 9.47
C LEU A 398 -13.81 27.92 9.45
N PHE A 399 -13.94 26.81 10.16
CA PHE A 399 -15.22 26.12 10.36
C PHE A 399 -15.84 26.52 11.69
N LEU A 400 -17.12 26.86 11.65
CA LEU A 400 -17.94 27.37 12.74
C LEU A 400 -19.37 26.80 12.65
N ASP A 401 -19.60 25.74 11.87
CA ASP A 401 -20.92 25.13 11.76
C ASP A 401 -21.43 24.60 13.10
N LYS A 402 -22.72 24.77 13.35
CA LYS A 402 -23.37 24.32 14.60
C LYS A 402 -22.67 24.85 15.85
N ASN A 403 -22.21 26.10 15.83
CA ASN A 403 -21.73 26.82 17.01
C ASN A 403 -22.79 27.79 17.56
N GLN A 404 -22.45 28.54 18.62
CA GLN A 404 -23.32 29.57 19.23
C GLN A 404 -22.83 31.00 18.96
N ALA A 405 -21.91 31.19 17.99
CA ALA A 405 -21.26 32.49 17.80
C ALA A 405 -22.22 33.43 17.10
N ASP A 406 -22.69 34.44 17.83
CA ASP A 406 -23.71 35.37 17.35
C ASP A 406 -23.19 36.19 16.16
N GLU A 407 -23.97 36.23 15.07
CA GLU A 407 -23.56 36.90 13.84
C GLU A 407 -23.41 38.41 13.98
N LYS A 408 -24.30 39.05 14.74
CA LYS A 408 -24.30 40.49 14.93
C LYS A 408 -23.13 40.91 15.81
N LYS A 409 -22.86 40.15 16.87
CA LYS A 409 -21.73 40.40 17.78
C LYS A 409 -20.38 40.19 17.11
N ASN A 410 -20.27 39.20 16.22
CA ASN A 410 -18.99 38.86 15.56
C ASN A 410 -18.86 39.47 14.15
N LYS A 411 -19.74 40.40 13.77
CA LYS A 411 -19.79 40.98 12.42
C LYS A 411 -18.45 41.54 11.97
N GLU A 412 -17.80 42.35 12.81
CA GLU A 412 -16.50 42.96 12.49
C GLU A 412 -15.40 41.92 12.25
N ILE A 413 -15.40 40.83 13.00
CA ILE A 413 -14.47 39.71 12.82
C ILE A 413 -14.73 39.03 11.47
N PHE A 414 -15.99 38.74 11.15
CA PHE A 414 -16.34 38.11 9.87
C PHE A 414 -16.01 38.99 8.67
N ASP A 415 -16.31 40.28 8.74
CA ASP A 415 -15.99 41.24 7.68
C ASP A 415 -14.47 41.33 7.46
N PHE A 416 -13.69 41.36 8.54
CA PHE A 416 -12.23 41.33 8.49
C PHE A 416 -11.70 40.05 7.83
N LEU A 417 -12.17 38.88 8.28
CA LEU A 417 -11.74 37.58 7.75
C LEU A 417 -12.11 37.42 6.27
N LYS A 418 -13.31 37.87 5.88
CA LYS A 418 -13.74 37.88 4.48
C LYS A 418 -12.86 38.79 3.62
N LYS A 419 -12.50 39.98 4.11
CA LYS A 419 -11.57 40.90 3.43
C LYS A 419 -10.17 40.29 3.25
N LYS A 420 -9.73 39.45 4.19
CA LYS A 420 -8.49 38.68 4.10
C LYS A 420 -8.56 37.44 3.20
N GLY A 421 -9.73 37.12 2.62
CA GLY A 421 -9.93 35.94 1.78
C GLY A 421 -10.10 34.63 2.56
N VAL A 422 -10.38 34.70 3.86
CA VAL A 422 -10.62 33.50 4.68
C VAL A 422 -12.00 32.93 4.37
N LYS A 423 -12.06 31.64 4.04
CA LYS A 423 -13.30 30.91 3.85
C LYS A 423 -13.91 30.52 5.20
N VAL A 424 -15.00 31.19 5.58
CA VAL A 424 -15.76 30.90 6.81
C VAL A 424 -16.95 30.00 6.49
N ILE A 425 -17.06 28.85 7.16
CA ILE A 425 -18.10 27.83 6.93
C ILE A 425 -18.96 27.71 8.19
N ARG A 426 -20.29 27.88 8.08
CA ARG A 426 -21.22 28.04 9.23
C ARG A 426 -22.48 27.18 9.21
N ILE A 427 -22.70 26.33 8.19
CA ILE A 427 -23.97 25.59 7.98
C ILE A 427 -24.02 24.30 8.79
#